data_AF-W1YQC7-F1
#
_entry.id   AF-W1YQC7-F1
#
_cell.length_a   1.000
_cell.length_b   1.000
_cell.length_c   1.000
_cell.angle_alpha   90.00
_cell.angle_beta   90.00
_cell.angle_gamma   90.00
#
_symmetry.space_group_name_H-M   'P 1'
#
loop_
_entity.id
_entity.type
_entity.pdbx_description
1 polymer ?
#
loop_
_entity_poly.entity_id
_entity_poly.type
_entity_poly.pdbx_seq_one_letter_code
_entity_poly.pdbx_strand_id
1 'polypeptide(L)'
;WSTNSYNKESHWQPVSVYLQHDYSFLQGGQFTVGQTSTDGAIFDSFPFEGAQFSSDDGMIAPELSQYSPVVRGIAYSQAQVSVKQNGVVIYQKNVPPGPFELRDFNQIFTGDLEVEIREADGTIRHFTQAT
;
A
#
# COMPACT_ATOMS: atom_id res chain seq x y z
N TRP A 1 40.88 36.24 -48.27
CA TRP A 1 41.29 35.33 -47.19
C TRP A 1 40.80 35.97 -45.90
N SER A 2 39.80 35.38 -45.23
CA SER A 2 39.44 35.77 -43.86
C SER A 2 39.02 34.49 -43.14
N THR A 3 39.91 34.03 -42.27
CA THR A 3 39.78 32.78 -41.52
C THR A 3 38.73 32.97 -40.42
N ASN A 4 37.62 32.24 -40.52
CA ASN A 4 36.55 32.29 -39.52
C ASN A 4 36.84 31.25 -38.41
N SER A 5 37.38 31.71 -37.30
CA SER A 5 37.74 30.88 -36.15
C SER A 5 36.51 30.59 -35.30
N TYR A 6 35.85 29.45 -35.52
CA TYR A 6 34.80 28.95 -34.63
C TYR A 6 35.44 28.33 -33.38
N ASN A 7 35.67 29.14 -32.34
CA ASN A 7 35.91 28.61 -30.99
C ASN A 7 34.58 28.12 -30.42
N LYS A 8 34.39 26.80 -30.43
CA LYS A 8 33.24 26.16 -29.81
C LYS A 8 33.61 25.79 -28.38
N GLU A 9 33.44 26.72 -27.45
CA GLU A 9 33.55 26.44 -26.02
C GLU A 9 32.41 25.48 -25.63
N SER A 10 32.78 24.26 -25.21
CA SER A 10 31.84 23.26 -24.71
C SER A 10 31.58 23.50 -23.23
N HIS A 11 30.50 24.19 -22.89
CA HIS A 11 30.07 24.34 -21.49
C HIS A 11 29.24 23.13 -21.03
N TRP A 12 29.51 22.65 -19.83
CA TRP A 12 28.69 21.61 -19.20
C TRP A 12 27.42 22.22 -18.63
N GLN A 13 26.26 21.71 -19.03
CA GLN A 13 24.95 22.11 -18.50
C GLN A 13 24.35 20.94 -17.73
N PRO A 14 24.20 21.04 -16.39
CA PRO A 14 23.47 20.04 -15.64
C PRO A 14 22.00 20.04 -16.06
N VAL A 15 21.46 18.85 -16.32
CA VAL A 15 20.07 18.68 -16.78
C VAL A 15 19.09 18.83 -15.62
N SER A 16 19.44 18.34 -14.43
CA SER A 16 18.68 18.52 -13.20
C SER A 16 19.59 18.33 -11.99
N VAL A 17 19.47 19.21 -11.00
CA VAL A 17 20.14 19.10 -9.70
C VAL A 17 19.08 19.08 -8.62
N TYR A 18 19.03 17.99 -7.86
CA TYR A 18 18.11 17.83 -6.74
C TYR A 18 18.73 16.99 -5.64
N LEU A 19 18.19 17.13 -4.43
CA LEU A 19 18.44 16.29 -3.27
C LEU A 19 17.14 15.61 -2.88
N GLN A 20 17.23 14.33 -2.55
CA GLN A 20 16.07 13.50 -2.26
C GLN A 20 16.29 12.71 -0.97
N HIS A 21 15.24 12.57 -0.18
CA HIS A 21 15.27 11.85 1.09
C HIS A 21 13.93 11.15 1.32
N ASP A 22 13.99 9.85 1.60
CA ASP A 22 12.80 9.05 1.88
C ASP A 22 12.41 9.15 3.36
N TYR A 23 11.12 9.11 3.66
CA TYR A 23 10.62 9.12 5.03
C TYR A 23 9.62 7.99 5.24
N SER A 24 9.63 7.38 6.43
CA SER A 24 8.77 6.24 6.77
C SER A 24 7.56 6.59 7.64
N PHE A 25 7.46 7.83 8.13
CA PHE A 25 6.29 8.29 8.88
C PHE A 25 5.09 8.53 7.94
N LEU A 26 3.86 8.51 8.48
CA LEU A 26 2.63 8.78 7.71
C LEU A 26 2.45 7.90 6.45
N GLN A 27 2.69 6.59 6.57
CA GLN A 27 2.58 5.61 5.46
C GLN A 27 3.69 5.72 4.39
N GLY A 28 4.68 6.58 4.63
CA GLY A 28 5.88 6.64 3.83
C GLY A 28 5.77 7.57 2.62
N GLY A 29 6.93 7.94 2.09
CA GLY A 29 7.02 8.79 0.91
C GLY A 29 8.40 9.38 0.72
N GLN A 30 8.47 10.33 -0.19
CA GLN A 30 9.71 10.90 -0.67
C GLN A 30 9.66 12.41 -0.65
N PHE A 31 10.70 13.00 -0.08
CA PHE A 31 10.92 14.44 -0.07
C PHE A 31 12.03 14.80 -1.06
N THR A 32 11.72 15.66 -2.02
CA THR A 32 12.65 16.10 -3.07
C THR A 32 12.79 17.62 -3.04
N VAL A 33 14.01 18.13 -3.09
CA VAL A 33 14.31 19.57 -3.20
C VAL A 33 15.27 19.83 -4.34
N GLY A 34 14.93 20.77 -5.22
CA GLY A 34 15.71 21.14 -6.39
C GLY A 34 14.87 21.09 -7.66
N GLN A 35 15.53 20.79 -8.78
CA GLN A 35 14.90 20.71 -10.10
C GLN A 35 14.28 19.32 -10.30
N THR A 36 12.95 19.27 -10.38
CA THR A 36 12.17 18.03 -10.56
C THR A 36 10.92 18.31 -11.41
N SER A 37 10.15 17.28 -11.73
CA SER A 37 8.90 17.37 -12.49
C SER A 37 7.74 16.72 -11.73
N THR A 38 6.52 17.12 -12.02
CA THR A 38 5.31 16.51 -11.44
C THR A 38 4.99 15.14 -12.05
N ASP A 39 4.24 14.29 -11.33
CA ASP A 39 4.01 12.86 -11.67
C ASP A 39 3.11 12.60 -12.89
N GLY A 40 2.35 13.59 -13.34
CA GLY A 40 1.45 13.48 -14.49
C GLY A 40 0.14 12.73 -14.23
N ALA A 41 -0.18 12.36 -12.98
CA ALA A 41 -1.28 11.42 -12.70
C ALA A 41 -2.68 12.03 -12.89
N ILE A 42 -2.85 13.31 -12.55
CA ILE A 42 -4.13 14.05 -12.66
C ILE A 42 -4.03 15.20 -13.68
N PHE A 43 -2.86 15.82 -13.79
CA PHE A 43 -2.58 16.95 -14.69
C PHE A 43 -1.35 16.63 -15.53
N ASP A 44 -1.15 17.36 -16.61
CA ASP A 44 0.08 17.24 -17.41
C ASP A 44 1.33 17.51 -16.55
N SER A 45 2.37 16.70 -16.77
CA SER A 45 3.65 16.86 -16.08
C SER A 45 4.34 18.15 -16.53
N PHE A 46 4.83 18.94 -15.58
CA PHE A 46 5.64 20.12 -15.85
C PHE A 46 6.88 20.16 -14.95
N PRO A 47 8.02 20.65 -15.47
CA PRO A 47 9.23 20.83 -14.68
C PRO A 47 9.12 22.04 -13.77
N PHE A 48 9.68 21.95 -12.56
CA PHE A 48 9.75 23.04 -11.60
C PHE A 48 11.03 22.97 -10.75
N GLU A 49 11.37 24.08 -10.10
CA GLU A 49 12.44 24.16 -9.11
C GLU A 49 11.84 24.53 -7.76
N GLY A 50 11.99 23.67 -6.76
CA GLY A 50 11.36 23.87 -5.46
C GLY A 50 11.47 22.66 -4.55
N ALA A 51 10.45 22.45 -3.72
CA ALA A 51 10.35 21.30 -2.83
C ALA A 51 9.06 20.52 -3.12
N GLN A 52 9.15 19.20 -3.06
CA GLN A 52 8.06 18.26 -3.31
C GLN A 52 8.00 17.25 -2.16
N PHE A 53 6.78 17.01 -1.67
CA PHE A 53 6.46 15.86 -0.83
C PHE A 53 5.54 14.95 -1.64
N SER A 54 6.01 13.74 -1.93
CA SER A 54 5.23 12.71 -2.63
C SER A 54 5.01 11.54 -1.70
N SER A 55 3.81 10.95 -1.74
CA SER A 55 3.60 9.63 -1.15
C SER A 55 4.23 8.58 -2.07
N ASP A 56 4.78 7.51 -1.48
CA ASP A 56 5.33 6.38 -2.22
C ASP A 56 4.55 5.12 -1.84
N ASP A 57 3.78 4.60 -2.79
CA ASP A 57 2.95 3.41 -2.60
C ASP A 57 3.80 2.16 -2.27
N GLY A 58 5.08 2.13 -2.68
CA GLY A 58 6.01 1.07 -2.33
C GLY A 58 6.45 1.07 -0.86
N MET A 59 6.22 2.18 -0.14
CA MET A 59 6.49 2.30 1.29
C MET A 59 5.27 2.04 2.17
N ILE A 60 4.08 1.90 1.56
CA ILE A 60 2.85 1.55 2.27
C ILE A 60 2.98 0.12 2.80
N ALA A 61 2.54 -0.10 4.04
CA ALA A 61 2.50 -1.45 4.62
C ALA A 61 1.72 -2.38 3.67
N PRO A 62 2.25 -3.57 3.32
CA PRO A 62 1.60 -4.46 2.34
C PRO A 62 0.13 -4.79 2.65
N GLU A 63 -0.25 -4.78 3.93
CA GLU A 63 -1.63 -4.96 4.42
C GLU A 63 -2.60 -3.82 4.04
N LEU A 64 -2.08 -2.63 3.72
CA LEU A 64 -2.85 -1.46 3.25
C LEU A 64 -2.79 -1.30 1.72
N SER A 65 -1.76 -1.87 1.07
CA SER A 65 -1.53 -1.73 -0.38
C SER A 65 -2.40 -2.64 -1.24
N GLN A 66 -2.94 -3.74 -0.67
CA GLN A 66 -3.91 -4.60 -1.32
C GLN A 66 -5.29 -4.44 -0.67
N TYR A 67 -6.35 -4.58 -1.47
CA TYR A 67 -7.72 -4.59 -0.96
C TYR A 67 -7.91 -5.77 0.00
N SER A 68 -7.96 -5.48 1.30
CA SER A 68 -8.31 -6.46 2.33
C SER A 68 -9.83 -6.45 2.54
N PRO A 69 -10.54 -7.53 2.16
CA PRO A 69 -11.96 -7.66 2.45
C PRO A 69 -12.19 -7.64 3.97
N VAL A 70 -13.26 -6.99 4.37
CA VAL A 70 -13.59 -6.86 5.79
C VAL A 70 -14.56 -7.96 6.20
N VAL A 71 -14.13 -8.85 7.08
CA VAL A 71 -14.97 -9.92 7.63
C VAL A 71 -15.61 -9.44 8.92
N ARG A 72 -16.95 -9.47 8.97
CA ARG A 72 -17.75 -9.05 10.12
C ARG A 72 -18.55 -10.23 10.66
N GLY A 73 -18.64 -10.32 11.98
CA GLY A 73 -19.42 -11.35 12.64
C GLY A 73 -19.70 -11.01 14.09
N ILE A 74 -20.42 -11.91 14.76
CA ILE A 74 -20.70 -11.83 16.19
C ILE A 74 -20.26 -13.15 16.81
N ALA A 75 -19.33 -13.08 17.74
CA ALA A 75 -18.94 -14.17 18.62
C ALA A 75 -19.82 -14.15 19.87
N TYR A 76 -20.36 -15.30 20.25
CA TYR A 76 -21.20 -15.40 21.45
C TYR A 76 -20.37 -15.60 22.73
N SER A 77 -19.13 -16.08 22.57
CA SER A 77 -18.19 -16.34 23.66
C SER A 77 -16.77 -15.93 23.23
N GLN A 78 -15.77 -16.28 24.03
CA GLN A 78 -14.37 -16.18 23.61
C GLN A 78 -14.16 -17.16 22.45
N ALA A 79 -14.08 -16.64 21.23
CA ALA A 79 -14.06 -17.47 20.03
C ALA A 79 -12.73 -17.36 19.29
N GLN A 80 -12.35 -18.44 18.62
CA GLN A 80 -11.31 -18.43 17.61
C GLN A 80 -11.95 -18.31 16.23
N VAL A 81 -11.62 -17.24 15.51
CA VAL A 81 -12.08 -17.00 14.15
C VAL A 81 -10.97 -17.36 13.18
N SER A 82 -11.29 -18.25 12.24
CA SER A 82 -10.39 -18.71 11.19
C SER A 82 -10.98 -18.37 9.83
N VAL A 83 -10.21 -17.71 8.98
CA VAL A 83 -10.60 -17.39 7.60
C VAL A 83 -9.84 -18.32 6.66
N LYS A 84 -10.58 -18.98 5.78
CA LYS A 84 -10.10 -19.96 4.81
C LYS A 84 -10.39 -19.50 3.38
N GLN A 85 -9.47 -19.80 2.49
CA GLN A 85 -9.64 -19.68 1.03
C GLN A 85 -9.20 -20.97 0.37
N ASN A 86 -10.05 -21.56 -0.50
CA ASN A 86 -9.76 -22.83 -1.17
C ASN A 86 -9.29 -23.94 -0.19
N GLY A 87 -9.86 -23.97 1.02
CA GLY A 87 -9.50 -24.94 2.07
C GLY A 87 -8.22 -24.65 2.87
N VAL A 88 -7.49 -23.58 2.55
CA VAL A 88 -6.28 -23.15 3.27
C VAL A 88 -6.63 -22.04 4.26
N VAL A 89 -6.21 -22.17 5.52
CA VAL A 89 -6.35 -21.11 6.53
C VAL A 89 -5.38 -19.98 6.20
N ILE A 90 -5.91 -18.82 5.82
CA ILE A 90 -5.12 -17.63 5.49
C ILE A 90 -4.97 -16.69 6.68
N TYR A 91 -5.87 -16.79 7.65
CA TYR A 91 -5.87 -15.92 8.82
C TYR A 91 -6.57 -16.58 10.01
N GLN A 92 -6.07 -16.33 11.23
CA GLN A 92 -6.65 -16.89 12.45
C GLN A 92 -6.40 -15.96 13.64
N LYS A 93 -7.46 -15.63 14.39
CA LYS A 93 -7.39 -14.73 15.55
C LYS A 93 -8.40 -15.09 16.62
N ASN A 94 -8.01 -14.91 17.88
CA ASN A 94 -8.93 -15.03 19.01
C ASN A 94 -9.63 -13.69 19.23
N VAL A 95 -10.96 -13.72 19.32
CA VAL A 95 -11.80 -12.53 19.52
C VAL A 95 -12.57 -12.65 20.84
N PRO A 96 -12.80 -11.53 21.54
CA PRO A 96 -13.67 -11.51 22.71
C PRO A 96 -15.14 -11.72 22.32
N PRO A 97 -16.02 -12.04 23.28
CA PRO A 97 -17.46 -12.09 23.05
C PRO A 97 -17.98 -10.73 22.53
N GLY A 98 -18.80 -10.77 21.49
CA GLY A 98 -19.40 -9.59 20.88
C GLY A 98 -19.17 -9.47 19.37
N PRO A 99 -19.56 -8.32 18.78
CA PRO A 99 -19.27 -8.04 17.38
C PRO A 99 -17.77 -7.89 17.17
N PHE A 100 -17.27 -8.48 16.08
CA PHE A 100 -15.87 -8.37 15.68
C PHE A 100 -15.76 -7.98 14.21
N GLU A 101 -14.61 -7.43 13.87
CA GLU A 101 -14.25 -7.04 12.52
C GLU A 101 -12.78 -7.37 12.27
N LEU A 102 -12.51 -8.13 11.21
CA LEU A 102 -11.17 -8.52 10.79
C LEU A 102 -10.83 -7.79 9.49
N ARG A 103 -9.71 -7.07 9.49
CA ARG A 103 -9.23 -6.25 8.36
C ARG A 103 -7.74 -6.43 8.08
N ASP A 104 -7.03 -7.07 8.98
CA ASP A 104 -5.59 -7.22 9.06
C ASP A 104 -5.11 -8.50 8.37
N PHE A 105 -5.69 -8.82 7.20
CA PHE A 105 -5.30 -9.98 6.41
C PHE A 105 -5.47 -9.74 4.92
N ASN A 106 -4.65 -10.43 4.14
CA ASN A 106 -4.65 -10.35 2.68
C ASN A 106 -5.22 -11.64 2.08
N GLN A 107 -5.94 -11.52 0.97
CA GLN A 107 -6.35 -12.68 0.19
C GLN A 107 -5.14 -13.28 -0.51
N ILE A 108 -4.99 -14.61 -0.44
CA ILE A 108 -3.94 -15.34 -1.16
C ILE A 108 -4.47 -15.82 -2.52
N PHE A 109 -5.78 -16.09 -2.61
CA PHE A 109 -6.45 -16.57 -3.80
C PHE A 109 -7.67 -15.70 -4.14
N THR A 110 -8.09 -15.72 -5.40
CA THR A 110 -9.37 -15.17 -5.83
C THR A 110 -10.52 -16.09 -5.45
N GLY A 111 -11.63 -15.55 -4.96
CA GLY A 111 -12.85 -16.30 -4.65
C GLY A 111 -13.35 -16.05 -3.24
N ASP A 112 -14.43 -16.75 -2.89
CA ASP A 112 -15.13 -16.55 -1.63
C ASP A 112 -14.26 -16.89 -0.40
N LEU A 113 -14.49 -16.15 0.69
CA LEU A 113 -13.92 -16.44 2.00
C LEU A 113 -14.83 -17.38 2.76
N GLU A 114 -14.28 -18.48 3.28
CA GLU A 114 -14.96 -19.34 4.24
C GLU A 114 -14.51 -18.94 5.65
N VAL A 115 -15.46 -18.49 6.47
CA VAL A 115 -15.18 -18.04 7.84
C VAL A 115 -15.71 -19.08 8.81
N GLU A 116 -14.83 -19.56 9.68
CA GLU A 116 -15.13 -20.49 10.76
C GLU A 116 -14.97 -19.78 12.10
N ILE A 117 -16.02 -19.81 12.93
CA ILE A 117 -16.02 -19.28 14.29
C ILE A 117 -16.15 -20.47 15.23
N ARG A 118 -15.09 -20.75 15.99
CA ARG A 118 -15.08 -21.78 17.03
C ARG A 118 -15.22 -21.14 18.40
N GLU A 119 -16.38 -21.32 19.00
CA GLU A 119 -16.76 -20.79 20.31
C GLU A 119 -16.12 -21.61 21.46
N ALA A 120 -16.08 -21.04 22.66
CA ALA A 120 -15.46 -21.66 23.84
C ALA A 120 -16.19 -22.94 24.31
N ASP A 121 -17.47 -23.07 24.02
CA ASP A 121 -18.29 -24.25 24.29
C ASP A 121 -18.04 -25.39 23.28
N GLY A 122 -17.20 -25.15 22.26
CA GLY A 122 -16.91 -26.09 21.18
C GLY A 122 -17.88 -25.99 20.00
N THR A 123 -18.89 -25.13 20.06
CA THR A 123 -19.78 -24.85 18.93
C THR A 123 -18.97 -24.22 17.79
N ILE A 124 -19.13 -24.77 16.58
CA ILE A 124 -18.48 -24.26 15.37
C ILE A 124 -19.54 -23.71 14.43
N ARG A 125 -19.33 -22.50 13.95
CA ARG A 125 -20.19 -21.83 12.97
C ARG A 125 -19.40 -21.53 11.72
N HIS A 126 -19.99 -21.79 10.57
CA HIS A 126 -19.40 -21.51 9.27
C HIS A 126 -20.30 -20.55 8.49
N PHE A 127 -19.70 -19.60 7.79
CA PHE A 127 -20.38 -18.82 6.76
C PHE A 127 -19.42 -18.45 5.65
N THR A 128 -19.96 -18.26 4.46
CA THR A 128 -19.21 -17.86 3.28
C THR A 128 -19.48 -16.39 2.97
N GLN A 129 -18.43 -15.62 2.73
CA GLN A 129 -18.51 -14.22 2.32
C GLN A 129 -17.93 -14.10 0.91
N ALA A 130 -18.77 -13.73 -0.05
CA ALA A 130 -18.32 -13.32 -1.38
C ALA A 130 -17.58 -12.00 -1.28
N THR A 131 -16.48 -11.89 -2.02
CA THR A 131 -15.56 -10.73 -1.99
C THR A 131 -15.67 -9.86 -3.21
#